data_AF-A0A558EZ21-F1
#
_entry.id   AF-A0A558EZ21-F1
#
_cell.length_a   1.000
_cell.length_b   1.000
_cell.length_c   1.000
_cell.angle_alpha   90.00
_cell.angle_beta   90.00
_cell.angle_gamma   90.00
#
_symmetry.space_group_name_H-M   'P 1'
#
loop_
_entity.id
_entity.type
_entity.pdbx_description
1 polymer ?
#
loop_
_entity_poly.entity_id
_entity_poly.type
_entity_poly.pdbx_seq_one_letter_code
_entity_poly.pdbx_strand_id
1 'polypeptide(L)'
;MTIQSINLGTAPTGAGGDTFRSTGSKVNENFTNQTHAASRYVGTDAGNLMQVGAFGLGGYMTQIAMPNDSKVMGSGFYYYDVGTAGSSTWQQVETNVFVLRSSFSNLPRGFEIGVLPYTNKFYLRSNDAGGAAWRTPVLIRHSGNTTVDSNGFVKSASPVVKLYADKIDLNDEAAEQQITFEKVAIGHYLIKGSTGLAQVGWYIETPKDANGNILFAVLYELLENGDIEVKTYKKKFDIEQAAIVADLDKPIDITQNRWIDIRLQELPQKEVSTTPPSFQPTNLSQAVAEAMGNSDGVE
;
A
#
# COMPACT_ATOMS: atom_id res chain seq x y z
N MET A 1 -14.12 -12.27 39.31
CA MET A 1 -15.08 -13.11 40.07
C MET A 1 -16.12 -13.68 39.12
N THR A 2 -16.61 -14.89 39.41
CA THR A 2 -17.38 -15.76 38.50
C THR A 2 -18.88 -15.44 38.52
N ILE A 3 -19.58 -15.65 37.40
CA ILE A 3 -21.04 -15.57 37.29
C ILE A 3 -21.72 -16.44 38.36
N GLN A 4 -22.79 -15.96 38.99
CA GLN A 4 -23.57 -16.78 39.92
C GLN A 4 -24.51 -17.70 39.14
N SER A 5 -24.33 -19.02 39.28
CA SER A 5 -25.22 -20.02 38.66
C SER A 5 -26.30 -20.49 39.63
N ILE A 6 -27.53 -20.58 39.13
CA ILE A 6 -28.66 -21.14 39.86
C ILE A 6 -28.51 -22.67 39.88
N ASN A 7 -28.57 -23.27 41.06
CA ASN A 7 -28.62 -24.71 41.23
C ASN A 7 -30.09 -25.16 41.21
N LEU A 8 -30.47 -25.93 40.18
CA LEU A 8 -31.84 -26.42 40.01
C LEU A 8 -32.16 -27.67 40.85
N GLY A 9 -31.16 -28.28 41.50
CA GLY A 9 -31.33 -29.53 42.25
C GLY A 9 -31.53 -30.75 41.35
N THR A 10 -32.03 -31.84 41.95
CA THR A 10 -32.22 -33.13 41.24
C THR A 10 -33.62 -33.24 40.64
N ALA A 11 -33.72 -33.52 39.34
CA ALA A 11 -35.00 -33.75 38.68
C ALA A 11 -35.71 -35.02 39.22
N PRO A 12 -37.07 -35.09 39.24
CA PRO A 12 -38.01 -34.06 38.79
C PRO A 12 -38.39 -33.04 39.87
N THR A 13 -37.97 -33.26 41.12
CA THR A 13 -38.47 -32.51 42.28
C THR A 13 -37.72 -31.21 42.55
N GLY A 14 -36.50 -31.06 42.01
CA GLY A 14 -35.60 -29.96 42.33
C GLY A 14 -34.98 -30.06 43.72
N ALA A 15 -35.06 -31.22 44.37
CA ALA A 15 -34.52 -31.44 45.71
C ALA A 15 -33.00 -31.15 45.75
N GLY A 16 -32.57 -30.40 46.76
CA GLY A 16 -31.18 -29.93 46.91
C GLY A 16 -30.82 -28.69 46.08
N GLY A 17 -31.80 -28.07 45.40
CA GLY A 17 -31.63 -26.82 44.65
C GLY A 17 -31.71 -25.55 45.49
N ASP A 18 -31.49 -24.41 44.85
CA ASP A 18 -31.65 -23.09 45.44
C ASP A 18 -33.11 -22.80 45.83
N THR A 19 -33.30 -22.13 46.97
CA THR A 19 -34.59 -21.53 47.33
C THR A 19 -34.94 -20.36 46.42
N PHE A 20 -36.21 -19.95 46.37
CA PHE A 20 -36.61 -18.73 45.63
C PHE A 20 -35.81 -17.49 46.04
N ARG A 21 -35.49 -17.36 47.34
CA ARG A 21 -34.70 -16.23 47.84
C ARG A 21 -33.25 -16.30 47.36
N SER A 22 -32.58 -17.44 47.48
CA SER A 22 -31.19 -17.57 47.03
C SER A 22 -31.06 -17.46 45.50
N THR A 23 -32.04 -17.95 44.75
CA THR A 23 -32.17 -17.70 43.31
C THR A 23 -32.29 -16.20 43.01
N GLY A 24 -33.20 -15.49 43.69
CA GLY A 24 -33.37 -14.04 43.52
C GLY A 24 -32.11 -13.24 43.87
N SER A 25 -31.39 -13.63 44.93
CA SER A 25 -30.11 -13.00 45.28
C SER A 25 -29.04 -13.20 44.20
N LYS A 26 -28.90 -14.42 43.67
CA LYS A 26 -27.95 -14.71 42.58
C LYS A 26 -28.28 -13.94 41.29
N VAL A 27 -29.56 -13.83 40.96
CA VAL A 27 -30.03 -13.03 39.83
C VAL A 27 -29.70 -11.56 40.05
N ASN A 28 -30.04 -11.00 41.21
CA ASN A 28 -29.76 -9.60 41.52
C ASN A 28 -28.26 -9.30 41.43
N GLU A 29 -27.41 -10.13 42.04
CA GLU A 29 -25.94 -10.03 41.96
C GLU A 29 -25.46 -9.92 40.50
N ASN A 30 -25.94 -10.81 39.62
CA ASN A 30 -25.53 -10.84 38.21
C ASN A 30 -25.98 -9.60 37.42
N PHE A 31 -27.03 -8.89 37.83
CA PHE A 31 -27.57 -7.73 37.11
C PHE A 31 -27.28 -6.37 37.73
N THR A 32 -26.98 -6.29 39.04
CA THR A 32 -26.69 -5.01 39.72
C THR A 32 -25.20 -4.73 39.87
N ASN A 33 -24.34 -5.75 39.74
CA ASN A 33 -22.90 -5.57 39.89
C ASN A 33 -22.23 -5.27 38.54
N GLN A 34 -22.04 -3.97 38.26
CA GLN A 34 -21.45 -3.43 37.03
C GLN A 34 -19.99 -3.85 36.74
N THR A 35 -19.34 -4.57 37.67
CA THR A 35 -18.05 -5.20 37.41
C THR A 35 -18.16 -6.48 36.57
N HIS A 36 -19.37 -7.06 36.46
CA HIS A 36 -19.64 -8.20 35.57
C HIS A 36 -20.01 -7.74 34.16
N ALA A 37 -19.37 -8.33 33.15
CA ALA A 37 -19.74 -8.16 31.75
C ALA A 37 -21.25 -8.44 31.53
N ALA A 38 -21.79 -9.50 32.13
CA ALA A 38 -23.20 -9.87 32.00
C ALA A 38 -24.21 -8.82 32.51
N SER A 39 -23.77 -7.87 33.36
CA SER A 39 -24.62 -6.80 33.91
C SER A 39 -24.56 -5.50 33.10
N ARG A 40 -23.60 -5.41 32.17
CA ARG A 40 -23.38 -4.21 31.36
C ARG A 40 -24.26 -4.23 30.13
N TYR A 41 -24.76 -3.05 29.76
CA TYR A 41 -25.44 -2.87 28.48
C TYR A 41 -24.48 -3.12 27.31
N VAL A 42 -25.04 -3.58 26.20
CA VAL A 42 -24.32 -3.69 24.93
C VAL A 42 -24.52 -2.39 24.16
N GLY A 43 -23.44 -1.80 23.65
CA GLY A 43 -23.50 -0.56 22.88
C GLY A 43 -22.15 0.17 22.79
N THR A 44 -22.18 1.43 22.36
CA THR A 44 -20.97 2.25 22.15
C THR A 44 -20.73 3.32 23.21
N ASP A 45 -21.65 3.46 24.18
CA ASP A 45 -21.51 4.44 25.26
C ASP A 45 -20.46 4.01 26.30
N ALA A 46 -19.91 4.99 27.01
CA ALA A 46 -18.94 4.75 28.07
C ALA A 46 -19.53 3.83 29.15
N GLY A 47 -18.83 2.72 29.43
CA GLY A 47 -19.27 1.72 30.41
C GLY A 47 -20.01 0.53 29.82
N ASN A 48 -20.36 0.54 28.53
CA ASN A 48 -20.98 -0.59 27.86
C ASN A 48 -19.96 -1.66 27.44
N LEU A 49 -20.47 -2.87 27.17
CA LEU A 49 -19.76 -3.85 26.36
C LEU A 49 -19.92 -3.51 24.88
N MET A 50 -18.81 -3.49 24.14
CA MET A 50 -18.81 -3.18 22.73
C MET A 50 -19.39 -4.35 21.92
N GLN A 51 -20.37 -4.07 21.05
CA GLN A 51 -20.93 -5.07 20.14
C GLN A 51 -20.00 -5.36 18.95
N VAL A 52 -20.08 -6.57 18.40
CA VAL A 52 -19.41 -6.93 17.14
C VAL A 52 -19.86 -5.98 16.02
N GLY A 53 -18.92 -5.45 15.25
CA GLY A 53 -19.13 -4.48 14.18
C GLY A 53 -19.08 -3.02 14.64
N ALA A 54 -19.04 -2.73 15.94
CA ALA A 54 -18.89 -1.35 16.42
C ALA A 54 -17.57 -0.75 15.91
N PHE A 55 -17.65 0.43 15.31
CA PHE A 55 -16.52 1.13 14.69
C PHE A 55 -15.75 0.28 13.67
N GLY A 56 -16.41 -0.69 13.03
CA GLY A 56 -15.81 -1.60 12.05
C GLY A 56 -14.96 -2.73 12.65
N LEU A 57 -14.93 -2.91 13.97
CA LEU A 57 -14.19 -3.99 14.62
C LEU A 57 -15.03 -5.28 14.66
N GLY A 58 -14.46 -6.40 14.20
CA GLY A 58 -15.12 -7.71 14.23
C GLY A 58 -16.20 -7.89 13.15
N GLY A 59 -16.29 -6.97 12.20
CA GLY A 59 -17.17 -7.04 11.03
C GLY A 59 -16.53 -6.39 9.81
N TYR A 60 -17.34 -5.99 8.84
CA TYR A 60 -16.86 -5.15 7.73
C TYR A 60 -16.49 -3.75 8.22
N MET A 61 -15.58 -3.11 7.50
CA MET A 61 -15.22 -1.71 7.74
C MET A 61 -16.45 -0.82 7.60
N THR A 62 -16.53 0.23 8.42
CA THR A 62 -17.64 1.17 8.33
C THR A 62 -17.39 2.12 7.16
N GLN A 63 -18.20 2.02 6.10
CA GLN A 63 -18.16 2.98 5.00
C GLN A 63 -18.74 4.32 5.45
N ILE A 64 -18.02 5.40 5.17
CA ILE A 64 -18.44 6.77 5.42
C ILE A 64 -18.14 7.66 4.22
N ALA A 65 -18.92 8.72 4.06
CA ALA A 65 -18.58 9.79 3.12
C ALA A 65 -17.24 10.44 3.50
N MET A 66 -16.49 10.90 2.49
CA MET A 66 -15.16 11.47 2.69
C MET A 66 -15.18 12.61 3.72
N PRO A 67 -14.50 12.47 4.88
CA PRO A 67 -14.53 13.49 5.92
C PRO A 67 -13.51 14.60 5.66
N ASN A 68 -13.87 15.86 5.92
CA ASN A 68 -12.91 16.95 5.97
C ASN A 68 -11.88 16.73 7.10
N ASP A 69 -10.67 17.23 6.93
CA ASP A 69 -9.57 17.08 7.89
C ASP A 69 -9.89 17.66 9.29
N SER A 70 -10.85 18.59 9.41
CA SER A 70 -11.35 19.14 10.68
C SER A 70 -12.35 18.24 11.43
N LYS A 71 -12.83 17.15 10.81
CA LYS A 71 -13.85 16.30 11.40
C LYS A 71 -13.27 15.40 12.49
N VAL A 72 -13.79 15.53 13.72
CA VAL A 72 -13.54 14.58 14.82
C VAL A 72 -14.46 13.38 14.67
N MET A 73 -13.91 12.17 14.85
CA MET A 73 -14.60 10.89 14.61
C MET A 73 -14.31 9.81 15.65
N GLY A 74 -13.34 10.03 16.54
CA GLY A 74 -12.86 9.00 17.46
C GLY A 74 -11.98 7.97 16.74
N SER A 75 -11.98 6.74 17.25
CA SER A 75 -11.17 5.63 16.72
C SER A 75 -12.00 4.54 16.05
N GLY A 76 -11.49 3.96 14.96
CA GLY A 76 -12.15 2.82 14.30
C GLY A 76 -11.53 2.40 12.97
N PHE A 77 -12.20 1.46 12.32
CA PHE A 77 -11.88 0.90 11.00
C PHE A 77 -12.89 1.42 9.97
N TYR A 78 -12.43 2.20 9.00
CA TYR A 78 -13.31 2.95 8.11
C TYR A 78 -12.90 2.87 6.65
N TYR A 79 -13.88 2.76 5.76
CA TYR A 79 -13.68 2.98 4.32
C TYR A 79 -14.18 4.37 3.96
N TYR A 80 -13.32 5.19 3.37
CA TYR A 80 -13.68 6.54 2.93
C TYR A 80 -14.14 6.50 1.48
N ASP A 81 -15.37 6.95 1.25
CA ASP A 81 -15.92 7.08 -0.09
C ASP A 81 -15.39 8.37 -0.74
N VAL A 82 -14.28 8.26 -1.47
CA VAL A 82 -13.53 9.40 -2.01
C VAL A 82 -14.40 10.18 -3.01
N GLY A 83 -14.42 11.51 -2.87
CA GLY A 83 -15.15 12.42 -3.76
C GLY A 83 -16.62 12.68 -3.38
N THR A 84 -17.14 12.08 -2.30
CA THR A 84 -18.57 12.15 -1.96
C THR A 84 -19.04 13.37 -1.15
N ALA A 85 -18.18 14.01 -0.36
CA ALA A 85 -18.62 15.13 0.50
C ALA A 85 -17.50 16.12 0.85
N GLY A 86 -16.44 15.64 1.52
CA GLY A 86 -15.30 16.45 1.93
C GLY A 86 -14.09 16.27 1.03
N SER A 87 -13.11 17.14 1.23
CA SER A 87 -11.74 16.94 0.75
C SER A 87 -10.81 16.86 1.94
N SER A 88 -9.93 15.87 1.93
CA SER A 88 -8.97 15.62 3.00
C SER A 88 -7.67 15.22 2.33
N THR A 89 -6.55 15.51 3.01
CA THR A 89 -5.22 15.16 2.49
C THR A 89 -5.02 13.64 2.30
N TRP A 90 -5.94 12.80 2.78
CA TRP A 90 -5.94 11.33 2.68
C TRP A 90 -6.68 10.75 1.47
N GLN A 91 -7.17 11.60 0.56
CA GLN A 91 -8.03 11.16 -0.56
C GLN A 91 -7.44 10.08 -1.48
N GLN A 92 -6.13 9.83 -1.40
CA GLN A 92 -5.43 8.84 -2.21
C GLN A 92 -5.32 7.45 -1.54
N VAL A 93 -5.84 7.27 -0.32
CA VAL A 93 -5.60 6.04 0.47
C VAL A 93 -6.87 5.20 0.65
N GLU A 94 -8.08 5.73 0.39
CA GLU A 94 -9.40 5.06 0.40
C GLU A 94 -9.76 4.21 1.64
N THR A 95 -9.04 3.12 1.89
CA THR A 95 -9.27 2.14 2.97
C THR A 95 -8.41 2.44 4.19
N ASN A 96 -9.03 2.60 5.37
CA ASN A 96 -8.33 2.87 6.62
C ASN A 96 -8.34 1.67 7.56
N VAL A 97 -7.16 1.09 7.76
CA VAL A 97 -6.93 0.02 8.74
C VAL A 97 -7.09 0.54 10.15
N PHE A 98 -6.74 1.79 10.41
CA PHE A 98 -7.03 2.42 11.69
C PHE A 98 -7.10 3.93 11.52
N VAL A 99 -8.18 4.52 12.04
CA VAL A 99 -8.36 5.96 12.11
C VAL A 99 -8.43 6.33 13.58
N LEU A 100 -7.73 7.39 13.96
CA LEU A 100 -7.98 8.13 15.19
C LEU A 100 -8.06 9.62 14.84
N ARG A 101 -9.27 10.17 14.85
CA ARG A 101 -9.50 11.62 14.77
C ARG A 101 -10.10 12.11 16.07
N SER A 102 -9.25 12.50 17.02
CA SER A 102 -9.68 12.94 18.34
C SER A 102 -9.43 14.43 18.56
N SER A 103 -10.15 15.00 19.52
CA SER A 103 -9.87 16.31 20.10
C SER A 103 -9.33 16.09 21.51
N PHE A 104 -8.02 16.19 21.66
CA PHE A 104 -7.38 16.14 22.98
C PHE A 104 -7.08 17.59 23.41
N SER A 105 -7.66 18.02 24.53
CA SER A 105 -7.51 19.38 25.07
C SER A 105 -7.85 20.48 24.04
N ASN A 106 -8.91 20.30 23.27
CA ASN A 106 -9.37 21.20 22.18
C ASN A 106 -8.42 21.32 20.99
N LEU A 107 -7.43 20.44 20.86
CA LEU A 107 -6.55 20.37 19.70
C LEU A 107 -6.79 19.08 18.91
N PRO A 108 -6.88 19.15 17.57
CA PRO A 108 -6.85 17.96 16.73
C PRO A 108 -5.60 17.15 17.04
N ARG A 109 -5.81 15.90 17.45
CA ARG A 109 -4.74 14.95 17.76
C ARG A 109 -5.21 13.60 17.26
N GLY A 110 -4.43 13.07 16.33
CA GLY A 110 -4.85 11.90 15.58
C GLY A 110 -3.73 11.35 14.73
N PHE A 111 -3.95 10.10 14.32
CA PHE A 111 -3.17 9.44 13.31
C PHE A 111 -4.07 8.50 12.51
N GLU A 112 -3.68 8.23 11.29
CA GLU A 112 -4.37 7.29 10.41
C GLU A 112 -3.37 6.37 9.76
N ILE A 113 -3.76 5.12 9.63
CA ILE A 113 -3.07 4.08 8.88
C ILE A 113 -4.07 3.53 7.88
N GLY A 114 -3.66 3.47 6.62
CA GLY A 114 -4.52 3.06 5.54
C GLY A 114 -3.74 2.36 4.44
N VAL A 115 -4.48 1.73 3.55
CA VAL A 115 -3.93 0.96 2.45
C VAL A 115 -4.66 1.38 1.18
N LEU A 116 -3.91 1.73 0.15
CA LEU A 116 -4.50 1.89 -1.18
C LEU A 116 -4.86 0.48 -1.69
N PRO A 117 -6.16 0.16 -1.92
CA PRO A 117 -6.58 -1.18 -2.29
C PRO A 117 -5.81 -1.73 -3.49
N TYR A 118 -5.53 -3.03 -3.48
CA TYR A 118 -4.86 -3.77 -4.57
C TYR A 118 -3.41 -3.38 -4.88
N THR A 119 -2.77 -2.49 -4.10
CA THR A 119 -1.41 -1.99 -4.42
C THR A 119 -0.34 -2.28 -3.36
N ASN A 120 -0.66 -3.00 -2.27
CA ASN A 120 0.22 -3.19 -1.09
C ASN A 120 0.78 -1.87 -0.49
N LYS A 121 0.35 -0.69 -0.95
CA LYS A 121 0.84 0.61 -0.48
C LYS A 121 0.13 0.99 0.80
N PHE A 122 0.87 0.93 1.90
CA PHE A 122 0.42 1.44 3.19
C PHE A 122 0.85 2.89 3.37
N TYR A 123 -0.06 3.71 3.88
CA TYR A 123 0.18 5.09 4.20
C TYR A 123 -0.04 5.34 5.69
N LEU A 124 0.72 6.29 6.21
CA LEU A 124 0.60 6.82 7.56
C LEU A 124 0.45 8.33 7.47
N ARG A 125 -0.40 8.91 8.32
CA ARG A 125 -0.30 10.33 8.66
C ARG A 125 -0.60 10.56 10.12
N SER A 126 -0.20 11.73 10.59
CA SER A 126 -0.59 12.28 11.88
C SER A 126 -0.82 13.78 11.75
N ASN A 127 -1.36 14.38 12.80
CA ASN A 127 -1.33 15.83 12.90
C ASN A 127 0.11 16.37 13.02
N ASP A 128 0.27 17.65 12.68
CA ASP A 128 1.49 18.41 12.91
C ASP A 128 1.76 18.68 14.40
N ALA A 129 2.92 19.28 14.70
CA ALA A 129 3.22 19.69 16.06
C ALA A 129 2.23 20.78 16.49
N GLY A 130 1.52 20.56 17.60
CA GLY A 130 0.46 21.48 18.04
C GLY A 130 -0.93 21.15 17.48
N GLY A 131 -1.01 20.34 16.42
CA GLY A 131 -2.24 19.77 15.87
C GLY A 131 -3.13 20.76 15.13
N ALA A 132 -2.54 21.79 14.55
CA ALA A 132 -3.26 22.76 13.74
C ALA A 132 -3.70 22.16 12.40
N ALA A 133 -2.96 21.18 11.87
CA ALA A 133 -3.24 20.56 10.58
C ALA A 133 -2.90 19.06 10.56
N TRP A 134 -3.45 18.36 9.57
CA TRP A 134 -2.97 17.02 9.19
C TRP A 134 -1.76 17.15 8.29
N ARG A 135 -0.77 16.28 8.50
CA ARG A 135 0.36 16.17 7.57
C ARG A 135 -0.07 15.43 6.31
N THR A 136 0.62 15.73 5.21
CA THR A 136 0.54 14.95 3.98
C THR A 136 0.83 13.47 4.29
N PRO A 137 0.04 12.53 3.75
CA PRO A 137 0.28 11.11 3.96
C PRO A 137 1.66 10.70 3.46
N VAL A 138 2.34 9.86 4.24
CA VAL A 138 3.63 9.28 3.87
C VAL A 138 3.49 7.79 3.61
N LEU A 139 4.12 7.33 2.52
CA LEU A 139 4.18 5.92 2.17
C LEU A 139 5.09 5.17 3.15
N ILE A 140 4.59 4.08 3.74
CA ILE A 140 5.37 3.16 4.57
C ILE A 140 6.27 2.33 3.66
N ARG A 141 7.57 2.30 3.98
CA ARG A 141 8.54 1.47 3.28
C ARG A 141 8.49 0.04 3.79
N HIS A 142 8.41 -0.92 2.88
CA HIS A 142 8.42 -2.36 3.15
C HIS A 142 9.15 -3.10 2.02
N SER A 143 9.35 -4.41 2.18
CA SER A 143 10.10 -5.24 1.22
C SER A 143 9.53 -5.28 -0.20
N GLY A 144 8.28 -4.86 -0.40
CA GLY A 144 7.66 -4.77 -1.72
C GLY A 144 7.99 -3.48 -2.48
N ASN A 145 8.40 -2.41 -1.77
CA ASN A 145 8.73 -1.11 -2.39
C ASN A 145 10.16 -0.64 -2.05
N THR A 146 10.97 -1.51 -1.44
CA THR A 146 12.37 -1.27 -1.12
C THR A 146 13.23 -2.51 -1.35
N THR A 147 14.52 -2.28 -1.63
CA THR A 147 15.56 -3.31 -1.76
C THR A 147 16.66 -2.98 -0.78
N VAL A 148 17.42 -3.99 -0.41
CA VAL A 148 18.61 -3.85 0.42
C VAL A 148 19.80 -4.08 -0.49
N ASP A 149 20.71 -3.11 -0.55
CA ASP A 149 21.93 -3.27 -1.33
C ASP A 149 22.92 -4.25 -0.68
N SER A 150 24.01 -4.53 -1.39
CA SER A 150 25.07 -5.44 -0.90
C SER A 150 25.74 -5.00 0.42
N ASN A 151 25.56 -3.74 0.85
CA ASN A 151 26.10 -3.19 2.08
C ASN A 151 25.02 -3.06 3.18
N GLY A 152 23.79 -3.51 2.95
CA GLY A 152 22.71 -3.45 3.93
C GLY A 152 21.90 -2.15 3.93
N PHE A 153 22.09 -1.25 2.97
CA PHE A 153 21.30 -0.01 2.89
C PHE A 153 19.96 -0.23 2.18
N VAL A 154 18.89 0.28 2.79
CA VAL A 154 17.55 0.29 2.20
C VAL A 154 17.46 1.37 1.12
N LYS A 155 17.09 0.96 -0.10
CA LYS A 155 16.91 1.84 -1.27
C LYS A 155 15.48 1.72 -1.79
N SER A 156 14.95 2.80 -2.38
CA SER A 156 13.71 2.74 -3.17
C SER A 156 13.92 1.75 -4.32
N ALA A 157 13.03 0.78 -4.50
CA ALA A 157 13.37 -0.38 -5.32
C ALA A 157 12.24 -0.99 -6.11
N SER A 158 11.60 -0.17 -6.91
CA SER A 158 10.74 -0.73 -7.92
C SER A 158 10.50 0.23 -9.08
N PRO A 159 10.36 -0.28 -10.32
CA PRO A 159 10.68 -1.64 -10.78
C PRO A 159 12.20 -1.88 -10.89
N VAL A 160 12.69 -3.12 -10.66
CA VAL A 160 14.12 -3.46 -10.71
C VAL A 160 14.37 -4.75 -11.49
N VAL A 161 15.34 -4.71 -12.40
CA VAL A 161 15.88 -5.85 -13.15
C VAL A 161 17.28 -6.19 -12.62
N LYS A 162 17.50 -7.45 -12.27
CA LYS A 162 18.84 -7.98 -11.99
C LYS A 162 19.41 -8.59 -13.26
N LEU A 163 20.43 -7.94 -13.84
CA LEU A 163 21.10 -8.39 -15.06
C LEU A 163 22.29 -9.28 -14.72
N TYR A 164 22.25 -10.55 -15.15
CA TYR A 164 23.35 -11.51 -15.08
C TYR A 164 23.97 -11.69 -16.47
N ALA A 165 25.05 -12.48 -16.54
CA ALA A 165 25.74 -12.75 -17.81
C ALA A 165 24.92 -13.53 -18.85
N ASP A 166 23.89 -14.25 -18.40
CA ASP A 166 23.12 -15.21 -19.19
C ASP A 166 21.59 -15.12 -18.97
N LYS A 167 21.14 -14.34 -17.99
CA LYS A 167 19.72 -14.19 -17.65
C LYS A 167 19.41 -12.84 -17.00
N ILE A 168 18.12 -12.60 -16.79
CA ILE A 168 17.60 -11.54 -15.94
C ILE A 168 16.71 -12.14 -14.85
N ASP A 169 16.71 -11.55 -13.65
CA ASP A 169 15.65 -11.78 -12.65
C ASP A 169 14.85 -10.47 -12.48
N LEU A 170 13.53 -10.57 -12.53
CA LEU A 170 12.61 -9.43 -12.41
C LEU A 170 11.98 -9.42 -11.01
N ASN A 171 11.80 -8.23 -10.42
CA ASN A 171 10.89 -8.08 -9.27
C ASN A 171 9.43 -8.04 -9.74
N ASP A 172 8.48 -8.11 -8.80
CA ASP A 172 7.04 -8.20 -9.10
C ASP A 172 6.55 -7.08 -10.04
N GLU A 173 6.95 -5.83 -9.81
CA GLU A 173 6.54 -4.71 -10.67
C GLU A 173 7.29 -4.68 -12.01
N ALA A 174 8.53 -5.17 -12.08
CA ALA A 174 9.24 -5.28 -13.37
C ALA A 174 8.63 -6.41 -14.21
N ALA A 175 8.10 -7.47 -13.58
CA ALA A 175 7.39 -8.55 -14.25
C ALA A 175 6.04 -8.11 -14.85
N GLU A 176 5.49 -6.96 -14.45
CA GLU A 176 4.32 -6.35 -15.11
C GLU A 176 4.66 -5.76 -16.49
N GLN A 177 5.94 -5.55 -16.78
CA GLN A 177 6.44 -5.13 -18.08
C GLN A 177 6.78 -6.37 -18.94
N GLN A 178 6.63 -6.27 -20.27
CA GLN A 178 7.00 -7.36 -21.19
C GLN A 178 8.51 -7.38 -21.46
N ILE A 179 9.30 -7.45 -20.38
CA ILE A 179 10.75 -7.35 -20.44
C ILE A 179 11.33 -8.63 -21.01
N THR A 180 12.23 -8.48 -21.99
CA THR A 180 13.02 -9.58 -22.53
C THR A 180 14.50 -9.25 -22.49
N PHE A 181 15.33 -10.30 -22.41
CA PHE A 181 16.78 -10.21 -22.35
C PHE A 181 17.41 -10.79 -23.60
N GLU A 182 18.40 -10.09 -24.14
CA GLU A 182 19.24 -10.56 -25.22
C GLU A 182 20.71 -10.32 -24.92
N LYS A 183 21.52 -11.36 -25.07
CA LYS A 183 22.99 -11.25 -25.05
C LYS A 183 23.50 -11.15 -26.48
N VAL A 184 23.97 -9.97 -26.87
CA VAL A 184 24.45 -9.70 -28.23
C VAL A 184 25.88 -10.22 -28.42
N ALA A 185 26.75 -10.02 -27.44
CA ALA A 185 28.14 -10.47 -27.45
C ALA A 185 28.68 -10.61 -26.02
N ILE A 186 29.96 -10.98 -25.89
CA ILE A 186 30.66 -10.95 -24.59
C ILE A 186 30.56 -9.54 -24.02
N GLY A 187 30.05 -9.44 -22.80
CA GLY A 187 29.89 -8.18 -22.09
C GLY A 187 28.93 -7.19 -22.74
N HIS A 188 28.05 -7.60 -23.67
CA HIS A 188 27.08 -6.74 -24.33
C HIS A 188 25.66 -7.34 -24.22
N TYR A 189 24.79 -6.62 -23.53
CA TYR A 189 23.44 -7.03 -23.15
C TYR A 189 22.41 -5.99 -23.57
N LEU A 190 21.23 -6.47 -23.98
CA LEU A 190 20.06 -5.66 -24.27
C LEU A 190 18.90 -6.09 -23.38
N ILE A 191 18.21 -5.09 -22.82
CA ILE A 191 16.96 -5.26 -22.07
C ILE A 191 15.89 -4.53 -22.85
N LYS A 192 14.92 -5.30 -23.35
CA LYS A 192 13.89 -4.82 -24.28
C LYS A 192 12.53 -4.80 -23.62
N GLY A 193 11.62 -3.96 -24.12
CA GLY A 193 10.24 -3.90 -23.62
C GLY A 193 10.10 -3.30 -22.22
N SER A 194 11.12 -2.56 -21.77
CA SER A 194 11.10 -1.82 -20.51
C SER A 194 10.52 -0.42 -20.68
N THR A 195 10.12 0.23 -19.58
CA THR A 195 9.72 1.65 -19.53
C THR A 195 10.91 2.62 -19.56
N GLY A 196 12.14 2.13 -19.75
CA GLY A 196 13.37 2.90 -19.66
C GLY A 196 13.92 2.99 -18.24
N LEU A 197 15.03 3.72 -18.07
CA LEU A 197 15.70 3.91 -16.77
C LEU A 197 14.92 4.85 -15.85
N ALA A 198 15.04 4.63 -14.53
CA ALA A 198 14.43 5.49 -13.53
C ALA A 198 14.92 6.95 -13.64
N GLN A 199 13.98 7.91 -13.69
CA GLN A 199 14.28 9.34 -13.76
C GLN A 199 14.66 9.97 -12.41
N VAL A 200 14.32 9.33 -11.28
CA VAL A 200 14.56 9.85 -9.92
C VAL A 200 15.29 8.82 -9.07
N GLY A 201 16.43 9.23 -8.51
CA GLY A 201 17.25 8.40 -7.62
C GLY A 201 18.36 7.65 -8.36
N TRP A 202 18.55 6.38 -8.03
CA TRP A 202 19.55 5.50 -8.67
C TRP A 202 18.94 4.75 -9.85
N TYR A 203 19.76 4.36 -10.82
CA TYR A 203 19.33 3.63 -12.03
C TYR A 203 20.22 2.43 -12.39
N ILE A 204 21.53 2.46 -12.11
CA ILE A 204 22.47 1.34 -12.29
C ILE A 204 23.28 1.19 -11.01
N GLU A 205 23.28 0.00 -10.42
CA GLU A 205 24.17 -0.39 -9.33
C GLU A 205 25.07 -1.54 -9.78
N THR A 206 26.38 -1.36 -9.65
CA THR A 206 27.38 -2.34 -10.09
C THR A 206 27.88 -3.18 -8.91
N PRO A 207 28.18 -4.48 -9.13
CA PRO A 207 28.65 -5.34 -8.07
C PRO A 207 30.06 -4.93 -7.62
N LYS A 208 30.25 -4.88 -6.30
CA LYS A 208 31.52 -4.56 -5.64
C LYS A 208 32.12 -5.79 -4.96
N ASP A 209 33.44 -5.82 -4.85
CA ASP A 209 34.15 -6.80 -4.03
C ASP A 209 34.05 -6.47 -2.53
N ALA A 210 34.62 -7.33 -1.68
CA ALA A 210 34.62 -7.15 -0.22
C ALA A 210 35.37 -5.88 0.25
N ASN A 211 36.21 -5.30 -0.61
CA ASN A 211 36.96 -4.07 -0.35
C ASN A 211 36.26 -2.83 -0.90
N GLY A 212 35.07 -2.98 -1.50
CA GLY A 212 34.30 -1.89 -2.11
C GLY A 212 34.71 -1.54 -3.55
N ASN A 213 35.61 -2.29 -4.18
CA ASN A 213 36.02 -2.04 -5.56
C ASN A 213 34.97 -2.57 -6.53
N ILE A 214 34.59 -1.74 -7.51
CA ILE A 214 33.74 -2.17 -8.63
C ILE A 214 34.48 -3.23 -9.44
N LEU A 215 33.82 -4.35 -9.79
CA LEU A 215 34.48 -5.48 -10.45
C LEU A 215 34.85 -5.21 -11.93
N PHE A 216 33.99 -4.53 -12.67
CA PHE A 216 34.14 -4.22 -14.09
C PHE A 216 33.52 -2.85 -14.40
N ALA A 217 33.97 -2.18 -15.46
CA ALA A 217 33.35 -0.94 -15.89
C ALA A 217 32.01 -1.24 -16.58
N VAL A 218 30.99 -0.42 -16.33
CA VAL A 218 29.66 -0.55 -16.95
C VAL A 218 29.38 0.73 -17.72
N LEU A 219 29.07 0.58 -19.01
CA LEU A 219 28.48 1.61 -19.85
C LEU A 219 27.04 1.20 -20.13
N TYR A 220 26.14 2.16 -20.18
CA TYR A 220 24.75 1.92 -20.48
C TYR A 220 24.17 3.09 -21.27
N GLU A 221 23.19 2.78 -22.11
CA GLU A 221 22.52 3.75 -22.96
C GLU A 221 21.05 3.35 -23.11
N LEU A 222 20.16 4.34 -23.16
CA LEU A 222 18.78 4.13 -23.58
C LEU A 222 18.71 4.39 -25.08
N LEU A 223 18.46 3.35 -25.86
CA LEU A 223 18.37 3.42 -27.31
C LEU A 223 17.09 4.13 -27.75
N GLU A 224 17.07 4.64 -28.98
CA GLU A 224 15.91 5.36 -29.55
C GLU A 224 14.62 4.53 -29.56
N ASN A 225 14.75 3.20 -29.64
CA ASN A 225 13.62 2.27 -29.60
C ASN A 225 13.11 1.97 -28.17
N GLY A 226 13.74 2.56 -27.14
CA GLY A 226 13.40 2.36 -25.74
C GLY A 226 14.11 1.17 -25.06
N ASP A 227 14.95 0.43 -25.79
CA ASP A 227 15.75 -0.65 -25.21
C ASP A 227 16.90 -0.09 -24.37
N ILE A 228 17.25 -0.77 -23.28
CA ILE A 228 18.41 -0.43 -22.46
C ILE A 228 19.57 -1.30 -22.92
N GLU A 229 20.61 -0.66 -23.46
CA GLU A 229 21.88 -1.29 -23.78
C GLU A 229 22.81 -1.22 -22.57
N VAL A 230 23.42 -2.36 -22.21
CA VAL A 230 24.42 -2.43 -21.13
C VAL A 230 25.66 -3.14 -21.64
N LYS A 231 26.81 -2.47 -21.53
CA LYS A 231 28.12 -2.97 -21.93
C LYS A 231 29.08 -3.01 -20.74
N THR A 232 29.87 -4.07 -20.66
CA THR A 232 30.76 -4.36 -19.53
C THR A 232 32.19 -4.62 -20.02
N TYR A 233 33.15 -3.98 -19.35
CA TYR A 233 34.55 -3.95 -19.78
C TYR A 233 35.52 -4.17 -18.63
N LYS A 234 36.71 -4.67 -18.95
CA LYS A 234 37.84 -4.56 -18.02
C LYS A 234 38.13 -3.09 -17.76
N LYS A 235 38.70 -2.81 -16.59
CA LYS A 235 39.11 -1.46 -16.21
C LYS A 235 40.56 -1.23 -16.65
N LYS A 236 40.87 -0.04 -17.15
CA LYS A 236 42.25 0.42 -17.36
C LYS A 236 42.48 1.75 -16.65
N PHE A 237 43.72 2.02 -16.28
CA PHE A 237 44.11 3.34 -15.80
C PHE A 237 44.44 4.22 -17.00
N ASP A 238 43.69 5.30 -17.16
CA ASP A 238 43.97 6.34 -18.13
C ASP A 238 44.94 7.35 -17.52
N ILE A 239 46.12 7.46 -18.12
CA ILE A 239 47.20 8.33 -17.61
C ILE A 239 46.84 9.81 -17.83
N GLU A 240 46.16 10.15 -18.92
CA GLU A 240 45.81 11.54 -19.24
C GLU A 240 44.69 12.04 -18.33
N GLN A 241 43.70 11.20 -18.05
CA GLN A 241 42.60 11.53 -17.14
C GLN A 241 42.94 11.26 -15.67
N ALA A 242 44.08 10.62 -15.40
CA ALA A 242 44.47 10.12 -14.08
C ALA A 242 43.34 9.34 -13.36
N ALA A 243 42.57 8.56 -14.13
CA ALA A 243 41.34 7.93 -13.68
C ALA A 243 41.24 6.48 -14.16
N ILE A 244 40.45 5.67 -13.45
CA ILE A 244 40.11 4.31 -13.87
C ILE A 244 38.92 4.40 -14.85
N VAL A 245 39.12 3.98 -16.10
CA VAL A 245 38.12 4.02 -17.18
C VAL A 245 37.84 2.63 -17.75
N ALA A 246 36.81 2.52 -18.58
CA ALA A 246 36.52 1.30 -19.34
C ALA A 246 37.59 1.04 -20.42
N ASP A 247 38.10 -0.19 -20.48
CA ASP A 247 38.94 -0.67 -21.58
C ASP A 247 38.04 -1.21 -22.70
N LEU A 248 37.64 -0.33 -23.62
CA LEU A 248 36.68 -0.63 -24.69
C LEU A 248 37.10 -1.79 -25.60
N ASP A 249 38.40 -2.10 -25.67
CA ASP A 249 38.96 -3.20 -26.45
C ASP A 249 38.88 -4.56 -25.73
N LYS A 250 38.53 -4.56 -24.43
CA LYS A 250 38.46 -5.76 -23.58
C LYS A 250 37.09 -5.90 -22.93
N PRO A 251 36.05 -6.22 -23.71
CA PRO A 251 34.76 -6.57 -23.15
C PRO A 251 34.90 -7.81 -22.25
N ILE A 252 34.14 -7.83 -21.17
CA ILE A 252 34.12 -8.94 -20.21
C ILE A 252 32.70 -9.20 -19.77
N ASP A 253 32.30 -10.47 -19.68
CA ASP A 253 30.99 -10.79 -19.11
C ASP A 253 30.90 -10.47 -17.61
N ILE A 254 29.67 -10.20 -17.15
CA ILE A 254 29.35 -10.14 -15.74
C ILE A 254 29.83 -11.43 -15.06
N THR A 255 30.59 -11.30 -13.98
CA THR A 255 31.16 -12.47 -13.28
C THR A 255 30.06 -13.40 -12.80
N GLN A 256 30.25 -14.72 -12.93
CA GLN A 256 29.28 -15.72 -12.50
C GLN A 256 28.86 -15.48 -11.03
N ASN A 257 27.56 -15.55 -10.74
CA ASN A 257 26.96 -15.23 -9.44
C ASN A 257 27.12 -13.75 -9.00
N ARG A 258 27.27 -12.83 -9.95
CA ARG A 258 27.11 -11.38 -9.76
C ARG A 258 26.07 -10.87 -10.76
N TRP A 259 25.45 -9.75 -10.42
CA TRP A 259 24.50 -9.06 -11.27
C TRP A 259 24.71 -7.55 -11.20
N ILE A 260 24.16 -6.85 -12.18
CA ILE A 260 23.96 -5.40 -12.15
C ILE A 260 22.49 -5.18 -11.78
N ASP A 261 22.21 -4.37 -10.77
CA ASP A 261 20.83 -3.94 -10.50
C ASP A 261 20.50 -2.74 -11.39
N ILE A 262 19.38 -2.84 -12.12
CA ILE A 262 18.92 -1.84 -13.08
C ILE A 262 17.52 -1.40 -12.64
N ARG A 263 17.38 -0.15 -12.22
CA ARG A 263 16.09 0.40 -11.82
C ARG A 263 15.40 1.03 -13.02
N LEU A 264 14.18 0.59 -13.27
CA LEU A 264 13.36 1.07 -14.37
C LEU A 264 12.46 2.22 -13.92
N GLN A 265 11.91 2.93 -14.91
CA GLN A 265 10.90 3.94 -14.69
C GLN A 265 9.62 3.32 -14.09
N GLU A 266 9.04 4.00 -13.11
CA GLU A 266 7.79 3.58 -12.48
C GLU A 266 6.67 3.47 -13.50
N LEU A 267 5.88 2.39 -13.42
CA LEU A 267 4.72 2.21 -14.27
C LEU A 267 3.66 3.29 -13.95
N PRO A 268 3.00 3.87 -14.97
CA PRO A 268 1.90 4.77 -14.73
C PRO A 268 0.82 4.03 -13.94
N GLN A 269 0.27 4.71 -12.92
CA GLN A 269 -0.77 4.13 -12.09
C GLN A 269 -1.96 3.75 -12.98
N LYS A 270 -2.45 2.51 -12.84
CA LYS A 270 -3.70 2.11 -13.49
C LYS A 270 -4.78 3.01 -12.93
N GLU A 271 -5.20 4.02 -13.69
CA GLU A 271 -6.35 4.82 -13.31
C GLU A 271 -7.54 3.87 -13.24
N VAL A 272 -8.03 3.63 -12.02
CA VAL A 272 -9.32 2.98 -11.83
C VAL A 272 -10.34 4.01 -12.34
N SER A 273 -10.73 3.88 -13.61
CA SER A 273 -11.83 4.66 -14.15
C SER A 273 -13.06 4.35 -13.29
N THR A 274 -13.42 5.29 -12.43
CA THR A 274 -14.65 5.25 -11.63
C THR A 274 -15.86 5.60 -12.50
N THR A 275 -15.71 5.68 -13.82
CA THR A 275 -16.83 5.89 -14.74
C THR A 275 -17.69 4.62 -14.70
N PRO A 276 -18.93 4.67 -14.16
CA PRO A 276 -19.83 3.55 -14.30
C PRO A 276 -19.98 3.22 -15.79
N PRO A 277 -20.20 1.95 -16.17
CA PRO A 277 -20.41 1.57 -17.59
C PRO A 277 -21.47 2.40 -18.31
N SER A 278 -22.36 3.10 -17.58
CA SER A 278 -23.39 4.00 -18.10
C SER A 278 -22.92 5.40 -18.52
N PHE A 279 -21.64 5.76 -18.36
CA PHE A 279 -21.10 7.09 -18.73
C PHE A 279 -19.95 7.03 -19.73
N GLN A 280 -19.71 5.88 -20.39
CA GLN A 280 -18.93 5.90 -21.62
C GLN A 280 -19.70 6.74 -22.66
N PRO A 281 -19.04 7.65 -23.41
CA PRO A 281 -19.70 8.46 -24.42
C PRO A 281 -19.98 7.62 -25.68
N THR A 282 -20.77 6.57 -25.55
CA THR A 282 -21.45 5.96 -26.68
C THR A 282 -22.77 6.70 -26.87
N ASN A 283 -22.84 7.44 -27.99
CA ASN A 283 -24.08 7.89 -28.65
C ASN A 283 -24.68 9.25 -28.27
N LEU A 284 -23.88 10.22 -27.80
CA LEU A 284 -24.33 11.62 -27.82
C LEU A 284 -24.63 12.12 -29.25
N SER A 285 -23.87 11.67 -30.24
CA SER A 285 -24.10 11.98 -31.66
C SER A 285 -25.40 11.37 -32.21
N GLN A 286 -25.80 10.20 -31.71
CA GLN A 286 -27.00 9.50 -32.15
C GLN A 286 -28.27 10.06 -31.47
N ALA A 287 -28.18 10.38 -30.17
CA ALA A 287 -29.27 11.01 -29.43
C ALA A 287 -29.58 12.45 -29.92
N VAL A 288 -28.56 13.21 -30.33
CA VAL A 288 -28.75 14.55 -30.91
C VAL A 288 -29.34 14.47 -32.32
N ALA A 289 -28.97 13.46 -33.12
CA ALA A 289 -29.54 13.25 -34.45
C ALA A 289 -31.03 12.83 -34.39
N GLU A 290 -31.41 11.97 -33.44
CA GLU A 290 -32.81 11.57 -33.22
C GLU A 290 -33.66 12.72 -32.67
N ALA A 291 -33.11 13.58 -31.81
CA ALA A 291 -33.82 14.76 -31.30
C ALA A 291 -34.01 15.85 -32.37
N MET A 292 -33.10 15.97 -33.35
CA MET A 292 -33.21 16.94 -34.44
C MET A 292 -33.95 16.39 -35.69
N GLY A 293 -34.24 15.09 -35.75
CA GLY A 293 -34.92 14.45 -36.88
C GLY A 293 -36.46 14.40 -36.78
N ASN A 294 -37.05 14.83 -35.66
CA ASN A 294 -38.48 14.67 -35.40
C ASN A 294 -39.29 15.98 -35.44
N SER A 295 -38.75 17.04 -36.04
CA SER A 295 -39.49 18.27 -36.33
C SER A 295 -39.57 18.50 -37.83
N ASP A 296 -40.33 17.66 -38.54
CA ASP A 296 -40.94 18.05 -39.82
C ASP A 296 -42.11 17.12 -40.16
N GLY A 297 -43.31 17.70 -40.17
CA GLY A 297 -44.52 17.13 -40.76
C GLY A 297 -45.52 16.58 -39.75
N VAL A 298 -46.57 17.34 -39.43
CA VAL A 298 -47.89 17.23 -40.08
C VAL A 298 -48.66 18.54 -39.82
N GLU A 299 -49.31 19.00 -40.89
CA GLU A 299 -50.32 20.08 -41.05
C GLU A 299 -50.93 20.75 -39.82
#